data_AF-A0A1V9YL48-F1
#
_entry.id   AF-A0A1V9YL48-F1
#
_cell.length_a   1.000
_cell.length_b   1.000
_cell.length_c   1.000
_cell.angle_alpha   90.00
_cell.angle_beta   90.00
_cell.angle_gamma   90.00
#
_symmetry.space_group_name_H-M   'P 1'
#
loop_
_entity.id
_entity.type
_entity.pdbx_description
1 polymer ?
#
loop_
_entity_poly.entity_id
_entity_poly.type
_entity_poly.pdbx_seq_one_letter_code
_entity_poly.pdbx_strand_id
1 'polypeptide(L)'
;MTLYEASYQALLRIPAPNVNDVITANASACAALGGTIKPLNISTTTCEACSVLFTNVAAPPLKKSAAAPSVASDGSGSSSSTAIIVGVIVGVVVLVASALFFRRRLRKAAKGQKDDATNGSTQQSTISSTQLQSKDDKETSADEIDVRCLRPVRLELGDLHVLSTKPRASGGNGEVWLGQFGRDRVAIKRLTNKSPAHVHKFVEEIHLMSRYLM
;
A
#
# COMPACT_ATOMS: atom_id res chain seq x y z
N MET A 1 -11.64 -11.60 -13.70
CA MET A 1 -11.35 -10.15 -13.52
C MET A 1 -12.51 -9.30 -14.02
N THR A 2 -12.79 -8.13 -13.43
CA THR A 2 -13.83 -7.19 -13.91
C THR A 2 -13.18 -5.94 -14.49
N LEU A 3 -13.62 -5.55 -15.68
CA LEU A 3 -13.12 -4.41 -16.46
C LEU A 3 -14.29 -3.56 -16.95
N TYR A 4 -14.04 -2.27 -17.15
CA TYR A 4 -14.97 -1.44 -17.90
C TYR A 4 -14.82 -1.69 -19.39
N GLU A 5 -15.90 -1.50 -20.15
CA GLU A 5 -15.88 -1.68 -21.61
C GLU A 5 -14.79 -0.82 -22.28
N ALA A 6 -14.60 0.42 -21.86
CA ALA A 6 -13.54 1.29 -22.39
C ALA A 6 -12.13 0.74 -22.13
N SER A 7 -11.91 0.13 -20.95
CA SER A 7 -10.65 -0.51 -20.58
C SER A 7 -10.44 -1.81 -21.37
N TYR A 8 -11.51 -2.58 -21.59
CA TYR A 8 -11.48 -3.78 -22.42
C TYR A 8 -11.04 -3.46 -23.86
N GLN A 9 -11.61 -2.41 -24.46
CA GLN A 9 -11.23 -1.96 -25.80
C GLN A 9 -9.77 -1.46 -25.88
N ALA A 10 -9.27 -0.82 -24.81
CA ALA A 10 -7.87 -0.42 -24.73
C ALA A 10 -6.92 -1.63 -24.67
N LEU A 11 -7.28 -2.68 -23.91
CA LEU A 11 -6.49 -3.90 -23.81
C LEU A 11 -6.39 -4.67 -25.12
N LEU A 12 -7.43 -4.64 -25.96
CA LEU A 12 -7.38 -5.26 -27.29
C LEU A 12 -6.37 -4.61 -28.25
N ARG A 13 -5.89 -3.40 -27.95
CA ARG A 13 -4.91 -2.67 -28.78
C ARG A 13 -3.46 -2.94 -28.37
N ILE A 14 -3.24 -3.58 -27.23
CA ILE A 14 -1.89 -3.87 -26.75
C ILE A 14 -1.38 -5.11 -27.48
N PRO A 15 -0.15 -5.09 -28.06
CA PRO A 15 0.47 -6.29 -28.60
C PRO A 15 0.55 -7.36 -27.50
N ALA A 16 0.03 -8.56 -27.77
CA ALA A 16 -0.16 -9.60 -26.77
C ALA A 16 1.14 -9.88 -25.98
N PRO A 17 1.22 -9.51 -24.68
CA PRO A 17 2.34 -9.90 -23.86
C PRO A 17 2.29 -11.42 -23.62
N ASN A 18 3.44 -12.07 -23.52
CA ASN A 18 3.51 -13.51 -23.28
C ASN A 18 3.25 -13.82 -21.80
N VAL A 19 1.99 -13.74 -21.38
CA VAL A 19 1.56 -14.03 -20.01
C VAL A 19 1.18 -15.51 -19.92
N ASN A 20 1.86 -16.27 -19.07
CA ASN A 20 1.62 -17.71 -18.86
C ASN A 20 0.47 -18.01 -17.87
N ASP A 21 -0.25 -16.98 -17.41
CA ASP A 21 -1.32 -17.12 -16.43
C ASP A 21 -2.70 -17.25 -17.10
N VAL A 22 -3.51 -18.17 -16.56
CA VAL A 22 -4.91 -18.34 -16.94
C VAL A 22 -5.77 -17.40 -16.10
N ILE A 23 -6.39 -16.41 -16.74
CA ILE A 23 -7.31 -15.48 -16.08
C ILE A 23 -8.75 -15.91 -16.39
N THR A 24 -9.50 -16.31 -15.38
CA THR A 24 -10.93 -16.62 -15.50
C THR A 24 -11.81 -15.55 -14.87
N ALA A 25 -12.97 -15.32 -15.46
CA ALA A 25 -14.02 -14.47 -14.89
C ALA A 25 -15.08 -15.34 -14.21
N ASN A 26 -15.58 -14.90 -13.07
CA ASN A 26 -16.70 -15.55 -12.42
C ASN A 26 -18.01 -15.11 -13.10
N ALA A 27 -18.73 -16.05 -13.71
CA ALA A 27 -19.96 -15.78 -14.45
C ALA A 27 -21.10 -15.23 -13.59
N SER A 28 -21.30 -15.76 -12.37
CA SER A 28 -22.37 -15.29 -11.49
C SER A 28 -22.08 -13.88 -10.95
N ALA A 29 -20.82 -13.61 -10.60
CA ALA A 29 -20.40 -12.28 -10.18
C ALA A 29 -20.48 -11.25 -11.33
N CYS A 30 -20.18 -11.66 -12.57
CA CYS A 30 -20.28 -10.80 -13.74
C CYS A 30 -21.73 -10.43 -14.05
N ALA A 31 -22.63 -11.43 -14.03
CA ALA A 31 -24.06 -11.22 -14.24
C ALA A 31 -24.69 -10.33 -13.16
N ALA A 32 -24.27 -10.46 -11.89
CA ALA A 32 -24.72 -9.60 -10.80
C ALA A 32 -24.37 -8.12 -11.00
N LEU A 33 -23.34 -7.83 -11.80
CA LEU A 33 -22.93 -6.47 -12.16
C LEU A 33 -23.53 -5.98 -13.49
N GLY A 34 -24.40 -6.78 -14.13
CA GLY A 34 -24.90 -6.49 -15.48
C GLY A 34 -23.81 -6.55 -16.56
N GLY A 35 -22.71 -7.26 -16.29
CA GLY A 35 -21.59 -7.43 -17.22
C GLY A 35 -21.71 -8.65 -18.12
N THR A 36 -20.86 -8.69 -19.14
CA THR A 36 -20.70 -9.82 -20.07
C THR A 36 -19.28 -10.35 -20.04
N ILE A 37 -19.10 -11.67 -20.01
CA ILE A 37 -17.76 -12.27 -20.13
C ILE A 37 -17.29 -12.13 -21.57
N LYS A 38 -16.07 -11.62 -21.74
CA LYS A 38 -15.39 -11.45 -23.04
C LYS A 38 -13.97 -12.01 -22.99
N PRO A 39 -13.47 -12.59 -24.09
CA PRO A 39 -12.11 -13.10 -24.18
C PRO A 39 -11.08 -11.96 -24.21
N LEU A 40 -9.92 -12.18 -23.61
CA LEU A 40 -8.77 -11.28 -23.63
C LEU A 40 -7.66 -11.90 -24.49
N ASN A 41 -7.24 -11.20 -25.55
CA ASN A 41 -6.15 -11.63 -26.41
C ASN A 41 -4.78 -11.19 -25.85
N ILE A 42 -4.45 -11.65 -24.65
CA ILE A 42 -3.24 -11.26 -23.90
C ILE A 42 -2.39 -12.46 -23.47
N SER A 43 -2.72 -13.67 -23.92
CA SER A 43 -2.02 -14.90 -23.57
C SER A 43 -2.16 -15.91 -24.71
N THR A 44 -1.27 -16.90 -24.75
CA THR A 44 -1.41 -18.12 -25.55
C THR A 44 -2.45 -19.10 -24.96
N THR A 45 -2.98 -18.80 -23.78
CA THR A 45 -4.04 -19.57 -23.10
C THR A 45 -5.37 -18.79 -23.02
N THR A 46 -6.46 -19.49 -22.71
CA THR A 46 -7.82 -18.89 -22.65
C THR A 46 -7.93 -17.92 -21.47
N CYS A 47 -7.91 -16.63 -21.73
CA CYS A 47 -8.16 -15.58 -20.76
C CYS A 47 -9.52 -14.93 -20.98
N GLU A 48 -10.28 -14.75 -19.91
CA GLU A 48 -11.61 -14.15 -19.92
C GLU A 48 -11.75 -13.07 -18.85
N ALA A 49 -12.41 -11.96 -19.21
CA ALA A 49 -12.75 -10.90 -18.28
C ALA A 49 -14.22 -10.51 -18.40
N CYS A 50 -14.80 -10.10 -17.27
CA CYS A 50 -16.12 -9.51 -17.23
C CYS A 50 -16.02 -8.05 -17.69
N SER A 51 -16.65 -7.69 -18.81
CA SER A 51 -16.80 -6.31 -19.24
C SER A 51 -18.15 -5.74 -18.79
N VAL A 52 -18.11 -4.59 -18.12
CA VAL A 52 -19.31 -3.90 -17.61
C VAL A 52 -19.48 -2.60 -18.38
N LEU A 53 -20.70 -2.36 -18.90
CA LEU A 53 -21.07 -1.06 -19.45
C LEU A 53 -21.42 -0.12 -18.30
N PHE A 54 -20.75 1.03 -18.26
CA PHE A 54 -21.19 2.15 -17.43
C PHE A 54 -22.41 2.79 -18.10
N THR A 55 -23.57 2.17 -17.95
CA THR A 55 -24.80 2.94 -18.11
C THR A 55 -25.00 3.67 -16.79
N ASN A 56 -24.88 5.00 -16.80
CA ASN A 56 -25.40 5.83 -15.72
C ASN A 56 -26.91 5.59 -15.63
N VAL A 57 -27.32 4.51 -14.98
CA VAL A 57 -28.72 4.19 -14.77
C VAL A 57 -28.98 4.39 -13.29
N ALA A 58 -29.79 5.40 -13.09
CA ALA A 58 -30.49 5.76 -11.89
C ALA A 58 -30.95 4.54 -11.06
N ALA A 59 -31.07 4.81 -9.77
CA ALA A 59 -31.61 3.95 -8.73
C ALA A 59 -32.62 2.89 -9.24
N PRO A 60 -32.51 1.63 -8.81
CA PRO A 60 -33.44 0.60 -9.21
C PRO A 60 -34.87 0.98 -8.80
N PRO A 61 -35.86 0.99 -9.72
CA PRO A 61 -37.23 1.07 -9.29
C PRO A 61 -37.61 -0.26 -8.65
N LEU A 62 -37.95 -0.21 -7.37
CA LEU A 62 -38.69 -1.24 -6.65
C LEU A 62 -39.87 -1.71 -7.52
N LYS A 63 -39.92 -2.99 -7.88
CA LYS A 63 -41.15 -3.64 -8.35
C LYS A 63 -41.43 -4.93 -7.60
N LYS A 64 -42.66 -4.95 -7.09
CA LYS A 64 -43.37 -5.92 -6.25
C LYS A 64 -44.21 -6.84 -7.14
N SER A 65 -44.50 -8.05 -6.63
CA SER A 65 -45.50 -9.05 -7.09
C SER A 65 -45.02 -10.00 -8.21
N ALA A 66 -45.36 -11.30 -8.29
CA ALA A 66 -45.86 -12.36 -7.40
C ALA A 66 -45.83 -13.69 -8.20
N ALA A 67 -45.57 -14.82 -7.52
CA ALA A 67 -45.97 -16.23 -7.75
C ALA A 67 -45.80 -16.96 -9.12
N ALA A 68 -44.80 -17.89 -9.18
CA ALA A 68 -44.82 -19.38 -9.33
C ALA A 68 -45.72 -20.10 -10.40
N PRO A 69 -45.47 -21.40 -10.79
CA PRO A 69 -44.63 -22.46 -10.15
C PRO A 69 -43.82 -23.47 -11.03
N SER A 70 -43.00 -24.28 -10.33
CA SER A 70 -42.50 -25.67 -10.59
C SER A 70 -41.53 -25.91 -11.77
N VAL A 71 -40.42 -26.64 -11.65
CA VAL A 71 -40.23 -28.05 -11.22
C VAL A 71 -38.81 -28.27 -10.64
N ALA A 72 -38.71 -29.25 -9.73
CA ALA A 72 -37.57 -29.66 -8.92
C ALA A 72 -36.34 -30.20 -9.68
N SER A 73 -35.14 -30.08 -9.10
CA SER A 73 -34.45 -31.21 -8.44
C SER A 73 -33.10 -30.83 -7.83
N ASP A 74 -33.03 -31.18 -6.55
CA ASP A 74 -31.94 -31.47 -5.63
C ASP A 74 -30.47 -31.27 -6.00
N GLY A 75 -29.82 -30.49 -5.12
CA GLY A 75 -28.37 -30.41 -4.93
C GLY A 75 -28.02 -29.46 -3.78
N SER A 76 -28.78 -29.52 -2.68
CA SER A 76 -28.62 -28.61 -1.54
C SER A 76 -27.42 -29.03 -0.66
N GLY A 77 -26.22 -28.66 -1.09
CA GLY A 77 -25.02 -28.66 -0.25
C GLY A 77 -24.92 -27.35 0.53
N SER A 78 -25.72 -27.22 1.59
CA SER A 78 -25.60 -26.09 2.54
C SER A 78 -24.27 -26.21 3.31
N SER A 79 -23.18 -25.73 2.74
CA SER A 79 -21.91 -25.61 3.46
C SER A 79 -22.03 -24.47 4.48
N SER A 80 -22.35 -24.83 5.71
CA SER A 80 -22.56 -23.91 6.83
C SER A 80 -21.26 -23.15 7.14
N SER A 81 -21.16 -21.93 6.61
CA SER A 81 -19.96 -21.08 6.71
C SER A 81 -19.66 -20.66 8.15
N THR A 82 -20.61 -20.83 9.07
CA THR A 82 -20.47 -20.50 10.50
C THR A 82 -19.39 -21.32 11.17
N ALA A 83 -19.24 -22.62 10.84
CA ALA A 83 -18.21 -23.47 11.45
C ALA A 83 -16.79 -23.06 11.03
N ILE A 84 -16.60 -22.66 9.78
CA ILE A 84 -15.32 -22.17 9.26
C ILE A 84 -15.00 -20.80 9.87
N ILE A 85 -15.97 -19.89 9.94
CA ILE A 85 -15.79 -18.56 10.53
C ILE A 85 -15.42 -18.66 12.02
N VAL A 86 -16.10 -19.51 12.79
CA VAL A 86 -15.78 -19.72 14.21
C VAL A 86 -14.39 -20.33 14.38
N GLY A 87 -14.00 -21.30 13.54
CA GLY A 87 -12.66 -21.89 13.57
C GLY A 87 -11.55 -20.88 13.32
N VAL A 88 -11.72 -19.99 12.34
CA VAL A 88 -10.73 -18.93 12.02
C VAL A 88 -10.59 -17.94 13.17
N ILE A 89 -11.70 -17.49 13.78
CA ILE A 89 -11.66 -16.52 14.88
C ILE A 89 -10.92 -17.11 16.09
N VAL A 90 -11.23 -18.35 16.47
CA VAL A 90 -10.57 -19.02 17.59
C VAL A 90 -9.08 -19.21 17.31
N GLY A 91 -8.72 -19.63 16.09
CA GLY A 91 -7.33 -19.79 15.66
C GLY A 91 -6.52 -18.49 15.75
N VAL A 92 -7.06 -17.37 15.27
CA VAL A 92 -6.39 -16.06 15.32
C VAL A 92 -6.21 -15.59 16.77
N VAL A 93 -7.22 -15.75 17.62
CA VAL A 93 -7.13 -15.35 19.04
C VAL A 93 -6.02 -16.12 19.76
N VAL A 94 -5.91 -17.44 19.55
CA VAL A 94 -4.87 -18.27 20.16
C VAL A 94 -3.48 -17.90 19.63
N LEU A 95 -3.33 -17.63 18.33
CA LEU A 95 -2.06 -17.20 17.74
C LEU A 95 -1.61 -15.83 18.26
N VAL A 96 -2.53 -14.87 18.41
CA VAL A 96 -2.21 -13.54 18.96
C VAL A 96 -1.85 -13.63 20.44
N ALA A 97 -2.62 -14.38 21.23
CA ALA A 97 -2.36 -14.55 22.66
C ALA A 97 -1.01 -15.24 22.92
N SER A 98 -0.69 -16.30 22.18
CA SER A 98 0.61 -16.98 22.27
C SER A 98 1.76 -16.07 21.85
N ALA A 99 1.66 -15.36 20.71
CA ALA A 99 2.68 -14.41 20.27
C ALA A 99 2.95 -13.29 21.29
N LEU A 100 1.89 -12.74 21.90
CA LEU A 100 2.01 -11.74 22.97
C LEU A 100 2.64 -12.33 24.24
N PHE A 101 2.30 -13.55 24.61
CA PHE A 101 2.86 -14.25 25.76
C PHE A 101 4.37 -14.51 25.58
N PHE A 102 4.78 -15.03 24.42
CA PHE A 102 6.19 -15.25 24.08
C PHE A 102 6.98 -13.93 24.01
N ARG A 103 6.42 -12.89 23.38
CA ARG A 103 7.05 -11.55 23.36
C ARG A 103 7.20 -10.96 24.76
N ARG A 104 6.22 -11.15 25.65
CA ARG A 104 6.32 -10.71 27.05
C ARG A 104 7.34 -11.51 27.84
N ARG A 105 7.44 -12.83 27.62
CA ARG A 105 8.43 -13.68 28.30
C ARG A 105 9.86 -13.35 27.88
N LEU A 106 10.08 -13.06 26.59
CA LEU A 106 11.38 -12.66 26.06
C LEU A 106 11.81 -11.26 26.54
N ARG A 107 10.86 -10.34 26.77
CA ARG A 107 11.17 -8.98 27.28
C ARG A 107 11.47 -8.93 28.78
N LYS A 108 11.07 -9.94 29.56
CA LYS A 108 11.38 -10.00 31.00
C LYS A 108 12.83 -10.42 31.29
N ALA A 109 13.56 -10.96 30.32
CA ALA A 109 14.96 -11.33 30.47
C ALA A 109 15.96 -10.16 30.28
N ALA A 110 15.49 -8.95 29.94
CA ALA A 110 16.35 -7.80 29.61
C ALA A 110 16.27 -6.62 30.58
N LYS A 111 15.67 -6.79 31.77
CA LYS A 111 15.71 -5.79 32.85
C LYS A 111 16.20 -6.42 34.16
N GLY A 112 17.51 -6.66 34.21
CA GLY A 112 18.23 -7.01 35.43
C GLY A 112 19.49 -6.16 35.56
N GLN A 113 19.43 -5.19 36.48
CA GLN A 113 20.52 -4.77 37.36
C GLN A 113 21.72 -3.97 36.80
N LYS A 114 21.84 -2.70 37.21
CA LYS A 114 22.93 -2.26 38.10
C LYS A 114 22.70 -0.85 38.65
N ASP A 115 22.62 -0.82 39.97
CA ASP A 115 22.72 0.36 40.83
C ASP A 115 24.21 0.68 41.14
N ASP A 116 24.43 1.94 41.49
CA ASP A 116 25.32 2.46 42.56
C ASP A 116 26.76 2.99 42.30
N ALA A 117 27.03 4.08 43.06
CA ALA A 117 28.28 4.59 43.63
C ALA A 117 29.22 5.59 42.88
N THR A 118 29.07 6.88 43.20
CA THR A 118 29.92 7.69 44.13
C THR A 118 31.43 7.99 43.86
N ASN A 119 31.75 9.30 43.93
CA ASN A 119 32.99 10.04 44.31
C ASN A 119 34.27 10.10 43.44
N GLY A 120 34.63 11.33 43.02
CA GLY A 120 35.73 12.10 43.66
C GLY A 120 37.16 12.12 43.04
N SER A 121 37.69 13.35 42.88
CA SER A 121 39.10 13.80 42.99
C SER A 121 40.08 13.80 41.79
N THR A 122 40.39 15.02 41.31
CA THR A 122 41.68 15.70 41.06
C THR A 122 43.01 14.93 40.96
N GLN A 123 43.80 15.20 39.88
CA GLN A 123 45.24 15.59 39.78
C GLN A 123 45.72 15.37 38.32
N GLN A 124 46.00 16.39 37.49
CA GLN A 124 47.16 17.30 37.34
C GLN A 124 48.45 16.70 36.72
N SER A 125 48.93 17.37 35.65
CA SER A 125 50.25 17.33 34.96
C SER A 125 50.57 16.10 34.08
N THR A 126 50.91 16.23 32.79
CA THR A 126 52.14 16.86 32.29
C THR A 126 52.00 17.21 30.79
N ILE A 127 52.49 18.39 30.42
CA ILE A 127 52.53 18.92 29.05
C ILE A 127 53.55 18.12 28.22
N SER A 128 53.13 17.59 27.07
CA SER A 128 54.01 17.36 25.92
C SER A 128 53.14 17.36 24.66
N SER A 129 53.28 18.45 23.92
CA SER A 129 52.75 18.69 22.59
C SER A 129 53.19 17.59 21.62
N THR A 130 52.24 16.80 21.15
CA THR A 130 52.33 16.14 19.85
C THR A 130 50.93 16.17 19.23
N GLN A 131 50.91 16.64 18.00
CA GLN A 131 49.72 16.96 17.23
C GLN A 131 48.67 15.84 17.21
N LEU A 132 47.53 16.19 17.80
CA LEU A 132 46.16 15.92 17.39
C LEU A 132 46.00 15.12 16.08
N GLN A 133 45.90 13.80 16.19
CA GLN A 133 44.88 13.08 15.45
C GLN A 133 43.81 12.71 16.46
N SER A 134 42.82 13.59 16.56
CA SER A 134 41.60 13.33 17.30
C SER A 134 40.95 12.08 16.72
N LYS A 135 40.80 11.13 17.63
CA LYS A 135 39.86 10.05 17.60
C LYS A 135 38.47 10.69 17.61
N ASP A 136 38.01 11.17 16.46
CA ASP A 136 36.64 11.67 16.29
C ASP A 136 35.71 10.46 16.26
N ASP A 137 35.24 10.13 17.46
CA ASP A 137 33.82 10.07 17.77
C ASP A 137 32.89 9.87 16.58
N LYS A 138 32.34 8.66 16.50
CA LYS A 138 30.94 8.37 16.16
C LYS A 138 30.10 9.59 15.76
N GLU A 139 30.27 10.09 14.54
CA GLU A 139 29.10 10.53 13.78
C GLU A 139 28.42 9.25 13.31
N THR A 140 27.35 8.90 14.03
CA THR A 140 26.23 8.26 13.36
C THR A 140 25.84 9.25 12.27
N SER A 141 26.43 9.10 11.07
CA SER A 141 26.04 9.87 9.90
C SER A 141 24.54 9.67 9.82
N ALA A 142 23.81 10.71 10.21
CA ALA A 142 22.40 10.81 9.95
C ALA A 142 22.32 10.83 8.44
N ASP A 143 22.19 9.62 7.87
CA ASP A 143 22.03 9.27 6.47
C ASP A 143 21.81 10.52 5.62
N GLU A 144 22.91 11.09 5.11
CA GLU A 144 22.87 12.36 4.41
C GLU A 144 22.05 12.10 3.14
N ILE A 145 20.79 12.53 3.17
CA ILE A 145 19.83 12.24 2.12
C ILE A 145 20.34 12.90 0.83
N ASP A 146 20.90 12.11 -0.08
CA ASP A 146 21.47 12.63 -1.32
C ASP A 146 20.35 13.09 -2.27
N VAL A 147 20.01 14.38 -2.18
CA VAL A 147 19.00 15.03 -3.03
C VAL A 147 19.60 15.68 -4.28
N ARG A 148 20.88 15.40 -4.61
CA ARG A 148 21.55 16.03 -5.76
C ARG A 148 20.81 15.74 -7.08
N CYS A 149 20.29 14.53 -7.25
CA CYS A 149 19.52 14.13 -8.42
C CYS A 149 18.12 14.77 -8.50
N LEU A 150 17.58 15.26 -7.37
CA LEU A 150 16.26 15.90 -7.33
C LEU A 150 16.30 17.40 -7.60
N ARG A 151 17.47 18.04 -7.48
CA ARG A 151 17.64 19.48 -7.71
C ARG A 151 17.13 19.97 -9.07
N PRO A 152 17.38 19.28 -10.20
CA PRO A 152 16.90 19.73 -11.51
C PRO A 152 15.39 19.68 -11.67
N VAL A 153 14.70 18.84 -10.89
CA VAL A 153 13.24 18.61 -10.99
C VAL A 153 12.51 19.28 -9.81
N ARG A 154 13.18 20.18 -9.09
CA ARG A 154 12.59 20.90 -7.97
C ARG A 154 11.55 21.89 -8.49
N LEU A 155 10.30 21.69 -8.08
CA LEU A 155 9.20 22.58 -8.40
C LEU A 155 9.23 23.84 -7.52
N GLU A 156 8.88 24.98 -8.09
CA GLU A 156 8.58 26.18 -7.32
C GLU A 156 7.21 26.06 -6.64
N LEU A 157 7.09 26.58 -5.42
CA LEU A 157 5.86 26.44 -4.66
C LEU A 157 4.71 27.28 -5.25
N GLY A 158 5.03 28.34 -5.98
CA GLY A 158 4.05 29.22 -6.63
C GLY A 158 3.29 28.55 -7.77
N ASP A 159 3.93 27.60 -8.45
CA ASP A 159 3.33 26.88 -9.59
C ASP A 159 2.44 25.71 -9.17
N LEU A 160 2.47 25.35 -7.88
CA LEU A 160 1.74 24.21 -7.33
C LEU A 160 0.58 24.68 -6.45
N HIS A 161 -0.63 24.58 -6.97
CA HIS A 161 -1.85 24.91 -6.25
C HIS A 161 -2.54 23.68 -5.70
N VAL A 162 -2.99 23.75 -4.45
CA VAL A 162 -3.76 22.68 -3.82
C VAL A 162 -5.23 23.01 -3.96
N LEU A 163 -5.97 22.14 -4.62
CA LEU A 163 -7.36 22.39 -5.00
C LEU A 163 -8.36 21.74 -4.05
N SER A 164 -7.96 20.69 -3.34
CA SER A 164 -8.83 20.03 -2.37
C SER A 164 -8.69 20.63 -0.97
N THR A 165 -9.82 20.76 -0.28
CA THR A 165 -9.88 21.17 1.15
C THR A 165 -9.55 20.03 2.11
N LYS A 166 -9.62 18.78 1.64
CA LYS A 166 -9.28 17.57 2.40
C LYS A 166 -8.36 16.63 1.61
N PRO A 167 -7.56 15.78 2.26
CA PRO A 167 -6.80 14.75 1.55
C PRO A 167 -7.76 13.78 0.85
N ARG A 168 -7.41 13.38 -0.38
CA ARG A 168 -8.13 12.37 -1.15
C ARG A 168 -7.79 10.96 -0.70
N ALA A 169 -6.58 10.76 -0.20
CA ALA A 169 -6.15 9.52 0.44
C ALA A 169 -5.15 9.84 1.56
N SER A 170 -5.10 8.97 2.56
CA SER A 170 -4.09 8.97 3.62
C SER A 170 -3.61 7.55 3.83
N GLY A 171 -2.30 7.35 3.96
CA GLY A 171 -1.68 6.04 4.12
C GLY A 171 -0.32 6.14 4.83
N GLY A 172 0.40 5.03 4.88
CA GLY A 172 1.66 4.93 5.65
C GLY A 172 2.75 5.92 5.24
N ASN A 173 2.76 6.37 3.98
CA ASN A 173 3.76 7.28 3.44
C ASN A 173 3.26 8.75 3.36
N GLY A 174 2.10 9.04 3.96
CA GLY A 174 1.54 10.38 4.05
C GLY A 174 0.18 10.55 3.38
N GLU A 175 -0.12 11.80 3.01
CA GLU A 175 -1.41 12.20 2.47
C GLU A 175 -1.30 12.57 1.00
N VAL A 176 -2.36 12.28 0.23
CA VAL A 176 -2.45 12.63 -1.18
C VAL A 176 -3.59 13.63 -1.37
N TRP A 177 -3.26 14.79 -1.92
CA TRP A 177 -4.16 15.91 -2.14
C TRP A 177 -4.38 16.12 -3.65
N LEU A 178 -5.56 16.62 -4.04
CA LEU A 178 -5.73 17.07 -5.42
C LEU A 178 -5.09 18.44 -5.57
N GLY A 179 -4.24 18.57 -6.58
CA GLY A 179 -3.59 19.81 -6.92
C GLY A 179 -3.65 20.13 -8.40
N GLN A 180 -2.99 21.23 -8.72
CA GLN A 180 -2.77 21.72 -10.06
C GLN A 180 -1.34 22.21 -10.18
N PHE A 181 -0.68 21.79 -11.24
CA PHE A 181 0.65 22.26 -11.62
C PHE A 181 0.54 22.82 -13.04
N GLY A 182 0.71 24.13 -13.19
CA GLY A 182 0.36 24.83 -14.43
C GLY A 182 -1.10 24.58 -14.85
N ARG A 183 -1.31 23.89 -15.97
CA ARG A 183 -2.65 23.54 -16.48
C ARG A 183 -3.11 22.14 -16.11
N ASP A 184 -2.23 21.32 -15.55
CA ASP A 184 -2.48 19.90 -15.34
C ASP A 184 -3.00 19.61 -13.94
N ARG A 185 -3.98 18.70 -13.86
CA ARG A 185 -4.47 18.18 -12.59
C ARG A 185 -3.51 17.12 -12.08
N VAL A 186 -2.95 17.35 -10.89
CA VAL A 186 -1.92 16.49 -10.32
C VAL A 186 -2.33 15.97 -8.94
N ALA A 187 -1.68 14.89 -8.51
CA ALA A 187 -1.74 14.41 -7.14
C ALA A 187 -0.55 14.97 -6.36
N ILE A 188 -0.82 15.67 -5.25
CA ILE A 188 0.23 16.21 -4.37
C ILE A 188 0.36 15.28 -3.18
N LYS A 189 1.47 14.53 -3.13
CA LYS A 189 1.81 13.67 -1.99
C LYS A 189 2.59 14.48 -0.96
N ARG A 190 2.10 14.50 0.27
CA ARG A 190 2.66 15.25 1.41
C ARG A 190 3.05 14.28 2.52
N LEU A 191 4.25 14.47 3.08
CA LEU A 191 4.69 13.70 4.24
C LEU A 191 3.97 14.17 5.50
N THR A 192 3.34 13.24 6.21
CA THR A 192 2.75 13.49 7.54
C THR A 192 3.83 13.50 8.62
N ASN A 193 4.88 12.68 8.47
CA ASN A 193 6.03 12.64 9.36
C ASN A 193 7.28 13.14 8.62
N LYS A 194 7.90 14.20 9.15
CA LYS A 194 9.11 14.83 8.59
C LYS A 194 10.41 14.32 9.21
N SER A 195 10.38 13.21 9.95
CA SER A 195 11.60 12.62 10.50
C SER A 195 12.55 12.22 9.36
N PRO A 196 13.88 12.29 9.55
CA PRO A 196 14.85 11.98 8.51
C PRO A 196 14.61 10.62 7.84
N ALA A 197 14.24 9.60 8.61
CA ALA A 197 13.94 8.27 8.09
C ALA A 197 12.74 8.23 7.13
N HIS A 198 11.69 9.05 7.33
CA HIS A 198 10.54 9.11 6.41
C HIS A 198 10.88 9.95 5.17
N VAL A 199 11.66 11.02 5.34
CA VAL A 199 12.14 11.83 4.22
C VAL A 199 13.06 11.00 3.32
N HIS A 200 13.94 10.17 3.88
CA HIS A 200 14.81 9.30 3.10
C HIS A 200 14.02 8.32 2.24
N LYS A 201 13.07 7.59 2.85
CA LYS A 201 12.17 6.68 2.11
C LYS A 201 11.37 7.38 1.02
N PHE A 202 10.99 8.63 1.24
CA PHE A 202 10.26 9.42 0.26
C PHE A 202 11.15 9.82 -0.92
N VAL A 203 12.40 10.21 -0.66
CA VAL A 203 13.40 10.49 -1.69
C VAL A 203 13.73 9.23 -2.49
N GLU A 204 13.90 8.08 -1.84
CA GLU A 204 14.06 6.77 -2.50
C GLU A 204 12.88 6.45 -3.42
N GLU A 205 11.65 6.72 -2.97
CA GLU A 205 10.44 6.50 -3.78
C GLU A 205 10.44 7.38 -5.04
N ILE A 206 10.80 8.67 -4.92
CA ILE A 206 10.90 9.58 -6.06
C ILE A 206 11.96 9.08 -7.05
N HIS A 207 13.12 8.67 -6.53
CA HIS A 207 14.23 8.19 -7.35
C HIS A 207 13.91 6.86 -8.06
N LEU A 208 13.14 6.00 -7.39
CA LEU A 208 12.64 4.78 -8.02
C LEU A 208 11.70 5.13 -9.19
N MET A 209 10.73 6.01 -8.96
CA MET A 209 9.75 6.37 -9.99
C MET A 209 10.35 7.15 -11.17
N SER A 210 11.35 7.99 -10.92
CA SER A 210 12.00 8.77 -11.98
C SER A 210 12.78 7.90 -12.98
N ARG A 211 13.29 6.75 -12.54
CA ARG A 211 13.99 5.79 -13.41
C ARG A 211 13.08 4.98 -14.31
N TYR A 212 11.82 4.75 -13.90
CA TYR A 212 10.87 3.95 -14.68
C TYR A 212 9.97 4.78 -15.60
N LEU A 213 9.96 6.10 -15.43
CA LEU A 213 9.17 7.02 -16.25
C LEU A 213 9.97 7.69 -17.39
N MET A 214 11.28 7.40 -17.49
CA MET A 214 12.15 7.77 -18.63
C MET A 214 12.50 6.53 -19.44
#